data_AF-A0A8J5J5R2-F1
#
_entry.id   AF-A0A8J5J5R2-F1
#
_cell.length_a   1.000
_cell.length_b   1.000
_cell.length_c   1.000
_cell.angle_alpha   90.00
_cell.angle_beta   90.00
_cell.angle_gamma   90.00
#
_symmetry.space_group_name_H-M   'P 1'
#
loop_
_entity.id
_entity.type
_entity.pdbx_description
1 polymer ?
#
loop_
_entity_poly.entity_id
_entity_poly.type
_entity_poly.pdbx_seq_one_letter_code
_entity_poly.pdbx_strand_id
1 'polypeptide(L)'
;MRAWKFASVVALLALSQQVAAKKSKEDKERPGICEETEDCTADGYQCVALQTTRAGTDTVKQCLPKEQDSDVCSGQYPGLCPTFSSWTSPYNQISSVCTYKPAEKCVTGTTSSSSGSSNGVICVAGAKDSNGESIDAIYGCVDFDTSALEVLFGDEDANDLADDLATASALISNCLSTNATSNSTLLCAGQGTCIPDTIGSLNYTCRCNVGYSGDFCDIIDSNKCQLPGQCATGVCNLETQECECAAGTTGDQCSECDATSDKACNGKGTCSDSVCECEDGWEGLQCTKESAKKKSSKAASSKASATDSTTGSSGGVMSARPLSYVAMGVASILAAAFFN
;
A
#
# COMPACT_ATOMS: atom_id res chain seq x y z
N MET A 1 -35.52 -8.54 70.86
CA MET A 1 -34.40 -9.48 70.64
C MET A 1 -33.66 -8.96 69.41
N ARG A 2 -32.44 -8.40 69.56
CA ARG A 2 -31.15 -9.08 69.29
C ARG A 2 -31.14 -9.74 67.90
N ALA A 3 -30.22 -9.50 66.96
CA ALA A 3 -28.89 -8.90 67.03
C ALA A 3 -28.37 -8.56 65.60
N TRP A 4 -27.39 -7.65 65.58
CA TRP A 4 -26.22 -7.48 64.71
C TRP A 4 -26.07 -8.13 63.32
N LYS A 5 -25.68 -7.24 62.38
CA LYS A 5 -24.50 -7.23 61.48
C LYS A 5 -24.16 -8.54 60.73
N PHE A 6 -24.04 -8.47 59.40
CA PHE A 6 -22.76 -8.37 58.69
C PHE A 6 -22.98 -8.12 57.18
N ALA A 7 -22.02 -7.40 56.62
CA ALA A 7 -21.95 -6.91 55.24
C ALA A 7 -21.76 -8.03 54.20
N SER A 8 -22.24 -7.78 52.98
CA SER A 8 -21.52 -8.20 51.77
C SER A 8 -22.02 -7.38 50.58
N VAL A 9 -21.28 -6.32 50.26
CA VAL A 9 -21.38 -5.59 49.00
C VAL A 9 -20.52 -6.35 48.01
N VAL A 10 -21.14 -7.16 47.15
CA VAL A 10 -20.46 -7.73 45.99
C VAL A 10 -20.68 -6.74 44.84
N ALA A 11 -19.71 -5.86 44.66
CA ALA A 11 -19.62 -5.04 43.46
C ALA A 11 -19.16 -5.93 42.30
N LEU A 12 -20.11 -6.36 41.47
CA LEU A 12 -19.83 -6.92 40.14
C LEU A 12 -19.50 -5.75 39.20
N LEU A 13 -18.25 -5.31 39.23
CA LEU A 13 -17.65 -4.56 38.13
C LEU A 13 -17.47 -5.54 36.96
N ALA A 14 -18.45 -5.55 36.05
CA ALA A 14 -18.22 -6.11 34.73
C ALA A 14 -17.19 -5.22 34.02
N LEU A 15 -15.96 -5.72 33.90
CA LEU A 15 -14.95 -5.14 33.01
C LEU A 15 -15.49 -5.20 31.58
N SER A 16 -16.06 -4.08 31.12
CA SER A 16 -16.07 -3.76 29.70
C SER A 16 -14.60 -3.60 29.29
N GLN A 17 -14.05 -4.62 28.64
CA GLN A 17 -12.76 -4.53 27.97
C GLN A 17 -12.82 -3.40 26.97
N GLN A 18 -12.18 -2.28 27.31
CA GLN A 18 -11.79 -1.29 26.34
C GLN A 18 -10.79 -1.98 25.40
N VAL A 19 -11.28 -2.42 24.25
CA VAL A 19 -10.47 -2.50 23.03
C VAL A 19 -10.29 -1.05 22.55
N ALA A 20 -9.69 -0.22 23.41
CA ALA A 20 -9.03 0.98 22.94
C ALA A 20 -7.77 0.45 22.28
N ALA A 21 -7.79 0.43 20.95
CA ALA A 21 -6.58 0.28 20.16
C ALA A 21 -5.49 1.10 20.86
N LYS A 22 -4.38 0.45 21.22
CA LYS A 22 -3.11 1.15 21.34
C LYS A 22 -2.89 1.78 19.95
N LYS A 23 -3.46 2.97 19.69
CA LYS A 23 -3.00 3.86 18.64
C LYS A 23 -1.51 3.99 18.94
N SER A 24 -0.69 3.38 18.10
CA SER A 24 0.76 3.37 18.16
C SER A 24 1.21 4.82 18.32
N LYS A 25 1.75 5.16 19.49
CA LYS A 25 2.49 6.42 19.67
C LYS A 25 3.61 6.55 18.62
N GLU A 26 4.16 5.42 18.17
CA GLU A 26 5.20 5.33 17.14
C GLU A 26 4.84 6.01 15.82
N ASP A 27 3.61 5.87 15.31
CA ASP A 27 3.31 6.41 13.99
C ASP A 27 3.09 7.92 14.02
N LYS A 28 2.63 8.51 15.14
CA LYS A 28 2.50 9.98 15.29
C LYS A 28 3.83 10.70 15.49
N GLU A 29 4.86 9.97 15.90
CA GLU A 29 6.21 10.49 16.14
C GLU A 29 7.15 10.17 14.97
N ARG A 30 6.63 9.56 13.90
CA ARG A 30 7.44 9.17 12.75
C ARG A 30 7.94 10.41 11.99
N PRO A 31 9.24 10.47 11.65
CA PRO A 31 9.80 11.59 10.91
C PRO A 31 9.01 11.91 9.63
N GLY A 32 8.90 13.20 9.31
CA GLY A 32 8.26 13.69 8.09
C GLY A 32 6.75 13.92 8.17
N ILE A 33 6.08 13.56 9.27
CA ILE A 33 4.70 14.00 9.52
C ILE A 33 4.69 15.50 9.71
N CYS A 34 3.68 16.14 9.13
CA CYS A 34 3.43 17.56 9.26
C CYS A 34 1.93 17.80 9.39
N GLU A 35 1.55 18.79 10.17
CA GLU A 35 0.19 19.32 10.18
C GLU A 35 0.07 20.48 9.20
N GLU A 36 1.07 21.35 9.20
CA GLU A 36 1.20 22.54 8.36
C GLU A 36 2.58 22.60 7.70
N THR A 37 2.78 23.56 6.80
CA THR A 37 4.04 23.67 6.03
C THR A 37 5.23 24.02 6.92
N GLU A 38 5.01 24.77 8.01
CA GLU A 38 6.03 25.20 8.95
C GLU A 38 6.67 24.04 9.74
N ASP A 39 6.02 22.88 9.79
CA ASP A 39 6.57 21.68 10.44
C ASP A 39 7.70 21.05 9.62
N CYS A 40 7.79 21.37 8.33
CA CYS A 40 8.85 20.88 7.45
C CYS A 40 10.13 21.69 7.67
N THR A 41 11.04 21.14 8.48
CA THR A 41 12.26 21.84 8.92
C THR A 41 13.34 22.00 7.86
N ALA A 42 13.27 21.23 6.77
CA ALA A 42 14.20 21.32 5.67
C ALA A 42 13.70 22.35 4.65
N ASP A 43 14.58 23.28 4.26
CA ASP A 43 14.27 24.25 3.20
C ASP A 43 13.91 23.51 1.90
N GLY A 44 12.90 24.02 1.19
CA GLY A 44 12.42 23.39 -0.05
C GLY A 44 11.53 22.17 0.19
N TYR A 45 10.84 22.08 1.33
CA TYR A 45 9.80 21.08 1.56
C TYR A 45 8.44 21.74 1.80
N GLN A 46 7.37 21.07 1.39
CA GLN A 46 5.98 21.46 1.66
C GLN A 46 5.24 20.32 2.34
N CYS A 47 4.39 20.66 3.30
CA CYS A 47 3.45 19.70 3.87
C CYS A 47 2.34 19.39 2.87
N VAL A 48 2.25 18.14 2.42
CA VAL A 48 1.25 17.68 1.46
C VAL A 48 0.34 16.68 2.12
N ALA A 49 -0.96 16.90 2.00
CA ALA A 49 -2.00 16.02 2.53
C ALA A 49 -2.48 15.05 1.46
N LEU A 50 -2.72 13.80 1.86
CA LEU A 50 -3.36 12.79 1.06
C LEU A 50 -4.72 12.42 1.69
N GLN A 51 -5.78 12.51 0.88
CA GLN A 51 -7.14 12.20 1.32
C GLN A 51 -7.33 10.69 1.37
N THR A 52 -7.94 10.19 2.44
CA THR A 52 -8.31 8.78 2.56
C THR A 52 -9.46 8.61 3.55
N THR A 53 -10.38 7.69 3.25
CA THR A 53 -11.42 7.19 4.16
C THR A 53 -11.02 5.87 4.82
N ARG A 54 -9.78 5.41 4.62
CA ARG A 54 -9.30 4.14 5.17
C ARG A 54 -9.44 4.11 6.69
N ALA A 55 -10.07 3.06 7.20
CA ALA A 55 -10.30 2.92 8.63
C ALA A 55 -8.98 2.82 9.40
N GLY A 56 -8.83 3.61 10.46
CA GLY A 56 -7.65 3.59 11.33
C GLY A 56 -6.53 4.55 10.94
N THR A 57 -6.73 5.40 9.92
CA THR A 57 -5.85 6.52 9.58
C THR A 57 -6.47 7.84 10.04
N ASP A 58 -5.71 8.72 10.71
CA ASP A 58 -6.22 10.05 11.11
C ASP A 58 -5.36 11.23 10.58
N THR A 59 -4.06 11.00 10.34
CA THR A 59 -3.14 12.02 9.83
C THR A 59 -2.33 11.41 8.69
N VAL A 60 -2.66 11.79 7.46
CA VAL A 60 -2.03 11.26 6.25
C VAL A 60 -1.43 12.42 5.47
N LYS A 61 -0.42 13.03 6.08
CA LYS A 61 0.30 14.19 5.57
C LYS A 61 1.80 13.99 5.76
N GLN A 62 2.59 14.38 4.77
CA GLN A 62 4.06 14.30 4.86
C GLN A 62 4.73 15.51 4.22
N CYS A 63 5.91 15.85 4.72
CA CYS A 63 6.82 16.78 4.08
C CYS A 63 7.37 16.17 2.79
N LEU A 64 7.08 16.82 1.67
CA LEU A 64 7.58 16.46 0.35
C LEU A 64 8.51 17.54 -0.20
N PRO A 65 9.55 17.18 -0.97
CA PRO A 65 10.41 18.15 -1.63
C PRO A 65 9.61 18.99 -2.63
N LYS A 66 9.88 20.29 -2.63
CA LYS A 66 9.25 21.28 -3.48
C LYS A 66 10.22 22.43 -3.78
N GLU A 67 10.88 22.36 -4.92
CA GLU A 67 11.65 23.46 -5.49
C GLU A 67 10.76 24.35 -6.39
N GLN A 68 9.75 23.74 -7.02
CA GLN A 68 8.76 24.39 -7.87
C GLN A 68 7.35 23.80 -7.66
N ASP A 69 6.32 24.52 -8.11
CA ASP A 69 4.92 24.13 -7.86
C ASP A 69 4.51 22.79 -8.49
N SER A 70 5.22 22.31 -9.52
CA SER A 70 4.97 21.01 -10.15
C SER A 70 5.66 19.82 -9.49
N ASP A 71 6.42 20.05 -8.43
CA ASP A 71 7.07 18.94 -7.72
C ASP A 71 6.08 18.16 -6.88
N VAL A 72 5.08 18.85 -6.33
CA VAL A 72 4.04 18.27 -5.48
C VAL A 72 2.69 18.33 -6.16
N CYS A 73 1.84 17.34 -5.90
CA CYS A 73 0.48 17.31 -6.42
C CYS A 73 -0.39 18.34 -5.69
N SER A 74 -0.71 19.45 -6.35
CA SER A 74 -1.54 20.49 -5.76
C SER A 74 -2.07 21.47 -6.81
N GLY A 75 -3.37 21.75 -6.76
CA GLY A 75 -3.98 22.82 -7.54
C GLY A 75 -3.91 22.53 -9.04
N GLN A 76 -3.14 23.30 -9.79
CA GLN A 76 -3.04 23.14 -11.25
C GLN A 76 -2.01 22.09 -11.69
N TYR A 77 -1.16 21.61 -10.79
CA TYR A 77 -0.02 20.76 -11.15
C TYR A 77 -0.13 19.34 -10.59
N PRO A 78 0.06 18.31 -11.44
CA PRO A 78 0.28 16.97 -10.96
C PRO A 78 1.71 16.83 -10.45
N GLY A 79 1.91 16.05 -9.40
CA GLY A 79 3.22 15.91 -8.76
C GLY A 79 3.26 14.81 -7.70
N LEU A 80 4.28 14.84 -6.86
CA LEU A 80 4.46 13.87 -5.78
C LEU A 80 3.36 13.98 -4.72
N CYS A 81 2.98 12.83 -4.20
CA CYS A 81 2.13 12.66 -3.04
C CYS A 81 2.88 11.93 -1.92
N PRO A 82 2.42 12.06 -0.66
CA PRO A 82 2.96 11.33 0.48
C PRO A 82 3.07 9.82 0.23
N THR A 83 4.11 9.16 0.72
CA THR A 83 4.32 7.70 0.58
C THR A 83 4.36 7.02 1.95
N PHE A 84 3.58 5.95 2.13
CA PHE A 84 3.39 5.30 3.43
C PHE A 84 3.73 3.80 3.44
N SER A 85 4.27 3.24 2.37
CA SER A 85 4.50 1.79 2.21
C SER A 85 5.37 1.15 3.31
N SER A 86 6.30 1.90 3.89
CA SER A 86 7.16 1.45 4.99
C SER A 86 6.57 1.72 6.39
N TRP A 87 5.36 2.26 6.48
CA TRP A 87 4.69 2.56 7.75
C TRP A 87 3.98 1.32 8.31
N THR A 88 3.51 1.44 9.55
CA THR A 88 2.71 0.38 10.16
C THR A 88 1.34 0.28 9.47
N SER A 89 0.75 -0.91 9.46
CA SER A 89 -0.65 -1.06 9.03
C SER A 89 -1.57 -0.20 9.92
N PRO A 90 -2.57 0.50 9.37
CA PRO A 90 -3.06 0.40 7.99
C PRO A 90 -2.40 1.35 6.96
N TYR A 91 -1.47 2.22 7.37
CA TYR A 91 -0.87 3.23 6.47
C TYR A 91 -0.11 2.62 5.29
N ASN A 92 0.57 1.49 5.48
CA ASN A 92 1.25 0.78 4.39
C ASN A 92 0.35 0.12 3.34
N GLN A 93 -0.97 0.31 3.44
CA GLN A 93 -1.92 -0.11 2.42
C GLN A 93 -2.37 1.05 1.53
N ILE A 94 -1.91 2.28 1.83
CA ILE A 94 -2.24 3.47 1.05
C ILE A 94 -1.50 3.42 -0.29
N SER A 95 -2.24 3.52 -1.39
CA SER A 95 -1.68 3.74 -2.72
C SER A 95 -1.80 5.23 -3.09
N SER A 96 -0.68 5.90 -3.26
CA SER A 96 -0.67 7.35 -3.45
C SER A 96 -0.93 7.74 -4.90
N VAL A 97 -2.02 8.47 -5.11
CA VAL A 97 -2.46 8.92 -6.42
C VAL A 97 -2.59 10.44 -6.43
N CYS A 98 -2.06 11.07 -7.46
CA CYS A 98 -2.40 12.44 -7.80
C CYS A 98 -3.48 12.42 -8.87
N THR A 99 -4.69 12.89 -8.59
CA THR A 99 -5.78 12.88 -9.58
C THR A 99 -6.69 14.10 -9.40
N TYR A 100 -7.65 14.24 -10.30
CA TYR A 100 -8.62 15.32 -10.26
C TYR A 100 -9.53 15.24 -9.05
N LYS A 101 -9.76 16.41 -8.47
CA LYS A 101 -10.80 16.69 -7.50
C LYS A 101 -11.65 17.85 -8.04
N PRO A 102 -12.98 17.83 -7.84
CA PRO A 102 -13.85 18.95 -8.21
C PRO A 102 -13.37 20.26 -7.57
N ALA A 103 -13.49 21.34 -8.32
CA ALA A 103 -13.13 22.67 -7.87
C ALA A 103 -14.30 23.64 -8.02
N GLU A 104 -14.73 24.25 -6.92
CA GLU A 104 -15.71 25.34 -7.00
C GLU A 104 -15.05 26.63 -7.50
N LYS A 105 -15.76 27.37 -8.36
CA LYS A 105 -15.41 28.74 -8.76
C LYS A 105 -14.05 28.82 -9.45
N CYS A 106 -13.85 28.01 -10.48
CA CYS A 106 -12.69 28.11 -11.35
C CYS A 106 -12.57 29.51 -11.95
N VAL A 107 -11.40 30.13 -11.78
CA VAL A 107 -11.07 31.39 -12.45
C VAL A 107 -10.12 31.13 -13.61
N THR A 108 -10.48 31.64 -14.79
CA THR A 108 -9.63 31.55 -15.98
C THR A 108 -8.61 32.69 -15.96
N GLY A 109 -7.34 32.42 -15.60
CA GLY A 109 -6.27 33.43 -15.71
C GLY A 109 -4.93 33.01 -15.11
N THR A 110 -3.86 33.23 -15.86
CA THR A 110 -2.44 32.93 -15.52
C THR A 110 -1.74 34.03 -14.71
N THR A 111 -2.45 34.99 -14.14
CA THR A 111 -1.81 36.10 -13.42
C THR A 111 -2.43 36.32 -12.05
N SER A 112 -1.66 35.97 -11.02
CA SER A 112 -1.69 36.57 -9.69
C SER A 112 -1.69 38.10 -9.83
N SER A 113 -2.88 38.67 -9.94
CA SER A 113 -3.10 40.11 -9.95
C SER A 113 -3.75 40.42 -8.63
N SER A 114 -2.91 40.75 -7.66
CA SER A 114 -3.31 41.31 -6.37
C SER A 114 -4.15 42.56 -6.59
N SER A 115 -5.48 42.44 -6.66
CA SER A 115 -6.46 43.48 -6.29
C SER A 115 -7.88 43.10 -6.71
N GLY A 116 -8.69 42.67 -5.74
CA GLY A 116 -10.15 42.61 -5.86
C GLY A 116 -10.71 41.20 -5.63
N SER A 117 -11.45 41.04 -4.53
CA SER A 117 -12.15 39.83 -4.12
C SER A 117 -12.94 39.11 -5.22
N SER A 118 -12.32 38.12 -5.85
CA SER A 118 -13.01 36.98 -6.45
C SER A 118 -12.44 35.72 -5.83
N ASN A 119 -13.17 35.14 -4.87
CA ASN A 119 -12.84 33.96 -4.06
C ASN A 119 -12.81 32.64 -4.88
N GLY A 120 -12.12 32.61 -6.02
CA GLY A 120 -12.02 31.44 -6.90
C GLY A 120 -10.66 30.76 -6.85
N VAL A 121 -10.61 29.51 -7.28
CA VAL A 121 -9.36 28.72 -7.41
C VAL A 121 -8.90 28.66 -8.87
N ILE A 122 -7.59 28.59 -9.08
CA ILE A 122 -7.03 28.40 -10.43
C ILE A 122 -7.11 26.91 -10.76
N CYS A 123 -7.93 26.56 -11.74
CA CYS A 123 -8.17 25.18 -12.15
C CYS A 123 -7.19 24.71 -13.21
N VAL A 124 -7.14 23.39 -13.40
CA VAL A 124 -6.24 22.75 -14.35
C VAL A 124 -6.60 23.15 -15.77
N ALA A 125 -5.68 23.87 -16.42
CA ALA A 125 -5.89 24.32 -17.79
C ALA A 125 -6.05 23.13 -18.74
N GLY A 126 -7.15 23.11 -19.50
CA GLY A 126 -7.40 22.08 -20.49
C GLY A 126 -7.84 20.72 -19.92
N ALA A 127 -8.20 20.65 -18.63
CA ALA A 127 -8.81 19.46 -18.06
C ALA A 127 -10.11 19.12 -18.80
N LYS A 128 -10.20 17.88 -19.26
CA LYS A 128 -11.32 17.38 -20.02
C LYS A 128 -11.72 16.00 -19.53
N ASP A 129 -13.01 15.71 -19.65
CA ASP A 129 -13.53 14.37 -19.41
C ASP A 129 -13.22 13.41 -20.57
N SER A 130 -13.71 12.18 -20.46
CA SER A 130 -13.58 11.14 -21.48
C SER A 130 -14.29 11.47 -22.80
N ASN A 131 -15.26 12.39 -22.79
CA ASN A 131 -15.99 12.89 -23.97
C ASN A 131 -15.35 14.14 -24.60
N GLY A 132 -14.32 14.71 -23.95
CA GLY A 132 -13.65 15.94 -24.37
C GLY A 132 -14.33 17.22 -23.89
N GLU A 133 -15.32 17.13 -23.00
CA GLU A 133 -15.97 18.25 -22.33
C GLU A 133 -15.06 18.82 -21.24
N SER A 134 -15.01 20.15 -21.13
CA SER A 134 -14.17 20.80 -20.12
C SER A 134 -14.69 20.53 -18.72
N ILE A 135 -13.77 20.20 -17.80
CA ILE A 135 -14.10 20.01 -16.38
C ILE A 135 -13.41 21.06 -15.51
N ASP A 136 -14.12 21.45 -14.46
CA ASP A 136 -13.65 22.40 -13.43
C ASP A 136 -13.01 21.59 -12.28
N ALA A 137 -11.71 21.35 -12.39
CA ALA A 137 -10.98 20.49 -11.47
C ALA A 137 -9.60 21.02 -11.08
N ILE A 138 -9.13 20.57 -9.92
CA ILE A 138 -7.76 20.71 -9.43
C ILE A 138 -7.16 19.34 -9.16
N TYR A 139 -5.83 19.22 -9.11
CA TYR A 139 -5.15 18.04 -8.64
C TYR A 139 -5.08 18.00 -7.12
N GLY A 140 -5.22 16.80 -6.56
CA GLY A 140 -4.99 16.51 -5.16
C GLY A 140 -4.54 15.06 -4.95
N CYS A 141 -3.90 14.83 -3.81
CA CYS A 141 -3.48 13.49 -3.41
C CYS A 141 -4.62 12.72 -2.76
N VAL A 142 -4.76 11.46 -3.16
CA VAL A 142 -5.80 10.56 -2.64
C VAL A 142 -5.26 9.13 -2.56
N ASP A 143 -5.80 8.35 -1.62
CA ASP A 143 -5.58 6.91 -1.49
C ASP A 143 -6.43 6.16 -2.53
N PHE A 144 -5.84 5.17 -3.18
CA PHE A 144 -6.56 4.21 -4.02
C PHE A 144 -6.56 2.82 -3.38
N ASP A 145 -7.75 2.27 -3.14
CA ASP A 145 -7.90 0.90 -2.67
C ASP A 145 -7.97 -0.05 -3.86
N THR A 146 -6.87 -0.77 -4.11
CA THR A 146 -6.77 -1.74 -5.21
C THR A 146 -7.65 -2.97 -5.02
N SER A 147 -8.13 -3.24 -3.80
CA SER A 147 -9.05 -4.37 -3.55
C SER A 147 -10.50 -3.98 -3.82
N ALA A 148 -10.88 -2.74 -3.49
CA ALA A 148 -12.20 -2.19 -3.77
C ALA A 148 -12.32 -1.57 -5.18
N LEU A 149 -11.19 -1.30 -5.84
CA LEU A 149 -11.10 -0.56 -7.10
C LEU A 149 -11.69 0.86 -6.98
N GLU A 150 -11.42 1.52 -5.85
CA GLU A 150 -12.07 2.78 -5.47
C GLU A 150 -11.04 3.83 -5.03
N VAL A 151 -11.33 5.09 -5.36
CA VAL A 151 -10.57 6.27 -4.90
C VAL A 151 -11.21 6.78 -3.61
N LEU A 152 -10.42 6.97 -2.56
CA LEU A 152 -10.93 7.19 -1.20
C LEU A 152 -10.97 8.66 -0.81
N PHE A 153 -11.64 9.53 -1.58
CA PHE A 153 -11.73 10.95 -1.24
C PHE A 153 -12.58 11.22 0.01
N GLY A 154 -13.61 10.41 0.24
CA GLY A 154 -14.58 10.65 1.32
C GLY A 154 -15.51 11.83 1.07
N ASP A 155 -15.60 12.24 -0.19
CA ASP A 155 -16.41 13.34 -0.70
C ASP A 155 -17.20 12.81 -1.90
N GLU A 156 -18.52 12.92 -1.87
CA GLU A 156 -19.41 12.33 -2.89
C GLU A 156 -19.13 12.94 -4.27
N ASP A 157 -18.98 14.27 -4.35
CA ASP A 157 -18.70 14.96 -5.62
C ASP A 157 -17.35 14.51 -6.24
N ALA A 158 -16.32 14.29 -5.41
CA ALA A 158 -15.03 13.81 -5.88
C ALA A 158 -15.05 12.35 -6.32
N ASN A 159 -15.85 11.51 -5.65
CA ASN A 159 -16.04 10.13 -6.05
C ASN A 159 -16.82 10.04 -7.38
N ASP A 160 -17.90 10.80 -7.52
CA ASP A 160 -18.69 10.88 -8.76
C ASP A 160 -17.83 11.35 -9.94
N LEU A 161 -17.03 12.40 -9.73
CA LEU A 161 -16.08 12.85 -10.77
C LEU A 161 -15.07 11.76 -11.12
N ALA A 162 -14.52 11.04 -10.14
CA ALA A 162 -13.55 9.99 -10.40
C ALA A 162 -14.16 8.84 -11.22
N ASP A 163 -15.42 8.48 -10.97
CA ASP A 163 -16.18 7.47 -11.70
C ASP A 163 -16.50 7.92 -13.13
N ASP A 164 -16.97 9.15 -13.32
CA ASP A 164 -17.25 9.74 -14.64
C ASP A 164 -15.99 9.78 -15.53
N LEU A 165 -14.83 10.01 -14.91
CA LEU A 165 -13.53 10.00 -15.57
C LEU A 165 -12.92 8.60 -15.73
N ALA A 166 -13.60 7.54 -15.25
CA ALA A 166 -13.11 6.17 -15.22
C ALA A 166 -11.73 6.02 -14.54
N THR A 167 -11.46 6.85 -13.52
CA THR A 167 -10.15 7.02 -12.89
C THR A 167 -9.58 5.70 -12.38
N ALA A 168 -10.38 4.91 -11.66
CA ALA A 168 -9.94 3.62 -11.13
C ALA A 168 -9.37 2.70 -12.23
N SER A 169 -10.05 2.62 -13.37
CA SER A 169 -9.62 1.78 -14.50
C SER A 169 -8.29 2.25 -15.11
N ALA A 170 -8.11 3.57 -15.22
CA ALA A 170 -6.88 4.18 -15.72
C ALA A 170 -5.71 3.94 -14.76
N LEU A 171 -5.93 4.07 -13.45
CA LEU A 171 -4.91 3.83 -12.42
C LEU A 171 -4.42 2.38 -12.43
N ILE A 172 -5.33 1.41 -12.46
CA ILE A 172 -4.97 -0.01 -12.49
C ILE A 172 -4.19 -0.34 -13.76
N SER A 173 -4.67 0.14 -14.91
CA SER A 173 -4.07 -0.18 -16.21
C SER A 173 -2.66 0.37 -16.37
N ASN A 174 -2.36 1.53 -15.75
CA ASN A 174 -1.10 2.23 -15.95
C ASN A 174 -0.11 2.13 -14.78
N CYS A 175 -0.60 1.92 -13.55
CA CYS A 175 0.24 2.02 -12.35
C CYS A 175 0.25 0.76 -11.47
N LEU A 176 -0.56 -0.26 -11.76
CA LEU A 176 -0.50 -1.54 -11.04
C LEU A 176 0.36 -2.55 -11.81
N SER A 177 1.46 -2.99 -11.20
CA SER A 177 2.26 -4.09 -11.75
C SER A 177 1.48 -5.40 -11.65
N THR A 178 1.40 -6.13 -12.75
CA THR A 178 0.83 -7.50 -12.80
C THR A 178 1.92 -8.58 -12.84
N ASN A 179 3.19 -8.18 -12.67
CA ASN A 179 4.31 -9.10 -12.72
C ASN A 179 4.27 -10.05 -11.51
N ALA A 180 4.38 -11.36 -11.76
CA ALA A 180 4.39 -12.40 -10.74
C ALA A 180 5.54 -12.28 -9.73
N THR A 181 6.59 -11.50 -10.03
CA THR A 181 7.68 -11.20 -9.09
C THR A 181 7.37 -10.05 -8.14
N SER A 182 6.40 -9.19 -8.47
CA SER A 182 6.03 -8.02 -7.69
C SER A 182 4.88 -8.39 -6.76
N ASN A 183 5.18 -8.73 -5.51
CA ASN A 183 4.19 -9.07 -4.48
C ASN A 183 3.44 -7.84 -3.91
N SER A 184 3.57 -6.67 -4.54
CA SER A 184 2.94 -5.43 -4.08
C SER A 184 1.56 -5.28 -4.71
N THR A 185 0.55 -5.14 -3.87
CA THR A 185 -0.82 -4.79 -4.30
C THR A 185 -1.02 -3.28 -4.36
N LEU A 186 0.05 -2.48 -4.23
CA LEU A 186 -0.01 -1.02 -4.25
C LEU A 186 0.33 -0.50 -5.64
N LEU A 187 -0.30 0.60 -6.04
CA LEU A 187 0.11 1.32 -7.24
C LEU A 187 1.55 1.80 -7.11
N CYS A 188 2.30 1.77 -8.21
CA CYS A 188 3.72 2.13 -8.25
C CYS A 188 4.54 1.40 -7.18
N ALA A 189 4.18 0.13 -6.91
CA ALA A 189 4.74 -0.72 -5.86
C ALA A 189 4.72 -0.11 -4.44
N GLY A 190 4.01 1.00 -4.22
CA GLY A 190 4.08 1.80 -3.00
C GLY A 190 5.36 2.65 -2.87
N GLN A 191 6.12 2.80 -3.96
CA GLN A 191 7.41 3.51 -4.00
C GLN A 191 7.37 4.72 -4.95
N GLY A 192 6.20 5.27 -5.17
CA GLY A 192 5.98 6.44 -6.01
C GLY A 192 4.55 6.94 -5.95
N THR A 193 4.27 7.95 -6.76
CA THR A 193 2.92 8.47 -6.96
C THR A 193 2.45 8.15 -8.37
N CYS A 194 1.24 7.60 -8.50
CA CYS A 194 0.59 7.49 -9.81
C CYS A 194 0.03 8.87 -10.19
N ILE A 195 0.55 9.46 -11.27
CA ILE A 195 0.23 10.83 -11.70
C ILE A 195 -0.21 10.84 -13.17
N PRO A 196 -1.00 11.83 -13.61
CA PRO A 196 -1.23 12.06 -15.02
C PRO A 196 0.10 12.27 -15.75
N ASP A 197 0.25 11.66 -16.93
CA ASP A 197 1.46 11.77 -17.75
C ASP A 197 1.75 13.21 -18.19
N THR A 198 0.70 14.00 -18.34
CA THR A 198 0.70 15.40 -18.72
C THR A 198 -0.46 16.14 -18.03
N ILE A 199 -0.33 17.47 -17.90
CA ILE A 199 -1.40 18.31 -17.35
C ILE A 199 -2.63 18.23 -18.27
N GLY A 200 -3.81 17.91 -17.72
CA GLY A 200 -5.03 17.78 -18.53
C GLY A 200 -5.38 16.34 -18.90
N SER A 201 -4.52 15.36 -18.57
CA SER A 201 -4.61 13.99 -19.06
C SER A 201 -5.39 13.06 -18.13
N LEU A 202 -5.99 12.03 -18.72
CA LEU A 202 -6.56 10.87 -18.02
C LEU A 202 -5.67 9.61 -18.16
N ASN A 203 -4.50 9.73 -18.82
CA ASN A 203 -3.48 8.70 -18.83
C ASN A 203 -2.52 8.92 -17.66
N TYR A 204 -2.16 7.84 -16.98
CA TYR A 204 -1.32 7.90 -15.79
C TYR A 204 0.02 7.24 -16.02
N THR A 205 0.99 7.59 -15.19
CA THR A 205 2.29 6.96 -15.10
C THR A 205 2.80 7.03 -13.66
N CYS A 206 3.72 6.14 -13.31
CA CYS A 206 4.36 6.18 -12.01
C CYS A 206 5.52 7.18 -12.00
N ARG A 207 5.42 8.17 -11.11
CA ARG A 207 6.56 9.00 -10.72
C ARG A 207 7.20 8.38 -9.47
N CYS A 208 8.32 7.71 -9.66
CA CYS A 208 9.03 7.01 -8.59
C CYS A 208 9.67 7.98 -7.61
N ASN A 209 9.71 7.56 -6.34
CA ASN A 209 10.53 8.20 -5.33
C ASN A 209 12.00 8.02 -5.69
N VAL A 210 12.84 9.00 -5.33
CA VAL A 210 14.30 8.93 -5.53
C VAL A 210 14.83 7.61 -4.94
N GLY A 211 15.68 6.87 -5.65
CA GLY A 211 16.16 5.55 -5.19
C GLY A 211 15.38 4.35 -5.74
N TYR A 212 14.26 4.63 -6.44
CA TYR A 212 13.45 3.62 -7.12
C TYR A 212 13.26 3.96 -8.60
N SER A 213 13.12 2.93 -9.42
CA SER A 213 12.97 3.04 -10.87
C SER A 213 12.09 1.90 -11.44
N GLY A 214 11.92 1.90 -12.77
CA GLY A 214 11.02 1.01 -13.49
C GLY A 214 9.64 1.61 -13.69
N ASP A 215 8.86 1.03 -14.61
CA ASP A 215 7.53 1.54 -14.98
C ASP A 215 6.54 1.54 -13.80
N PHE A 216 6.79 0.70 -12.79
CA PHE A 216 5.97 0.57 -11.58
C PHE A 216 6.77 0.83 -10.30
N CYS A 217 7.96 1.44 -10.36
CA CYS A 217 8.81 1.75 -9.21
C CYS A 217 9.18 0.52 -8.36
N ASP A 218 9.28 -0.66 -8.97
CA ASP A 218 9.58 -1.93 -8.30
C ASP A 218 11.07 -2.32 -8.33
N ILE A 219 11.92 -1.44 -8.87
CA ILE A 219 13.37 -1.64 -8.92
C ILE A 219 14.06 -0.65 -7.97
N ILE A 220 14.83 -1.16 -7.01
CA ILE A 220 15.73 -0.33 -6.19
C ILE A 220 16.99 -0.04 -7.02
N ASP A 221 17.32 1.24 -7.21
CA ASP A 221 18.47 1.66 -8.03
C ASP A 221 19.62 2.31 -7.25
N SER A 222 19.35 2.78 -6.03
CA SER A 222 20.34 3.43 -5.16
C SER A 222 19.86 3.56 -3.72
N ASN A 223 20.78 3.84 -2.79
CA ASN A 223 20.45 4.16 -1.39
C ASN A 223 19.90 5.58 -1.17
N LYS A 224 19.62 6.34 -2.24
CA LYS A 224 19.18 7.73 -2.12
C LYS A 224 17.74 7.80 -1.64
N CYS A 225 17.45 8.77 -0.78
CA CYS A 225 16.12 9.00 -0.27
C CYS A 225 15.86 10.48 -0.09
N GLN A 226 14.58 10.85 -0.20
CA GLN A 226 14.15 12.23 0.02
C GLN A 226 12.95 12.32 0.95
N LEU A 227 12.32 11.17 1.27
CA LEU A 227 11.17 11.11 2.15
C LEU A 227 11.55 10.46 3.49
N PRO A 228 11.20 11.05 4.64
CA PRO A 228 11.50 10.52 5.98
C PRO A 228 10.96 9.11 6.28
N GLY A 229 10.08 8.58 5.43
CA GLY A 229 9.59 7.20 5.48
C GLY A 229 9.85 6.40 4.20
N GLN A 230 10.86 6.74 3.40
CA GLN A 230 11.11 6.02 2.14
C GLN A 230 11.78 4.66 2.34
N CYS A 231 12.70 4.58 3.30
CA CYS A 231 13.54 3.42 3.54
C CYS A 231 12.69 2.26 4.09
N ALA A 232 12.92 1.04 3.60
CA ALA A 232 12.11 -0.13 3.97
C ALA A 232 12.19 -0.43 5.47
N THR A 233 13.41 -0.43 6.03
CA THR A 233 13.65 -0.58 7.48
C THR A 233 14.80 0.34 7.93
N GLY A 234 14.46 1.56 8.30
CA GLY A 234 15.45 2.58 8.66
C GLY A 234 14.84 3.97 8.62
N VAL A 235 15.70 4.97 8.59
CA VAL A 235 15.29 6.38 8.44
C VAL A 235 16.01 7.00 7.26
N CYS A 236 15.35 7.89 6.56
CA CYS A 236 16.04 8.72 5.57
C CYS A 236 16.74 9.87 6.30
N ASN A 237 18.06 9.96 6.18
CA ASN A 237 18.78 11.15 6.62
C ASN A 237 18.59 12.23 5.54
N LEU A 238 17.78 13.24 5.85
CA LEU A 238 17.45 14.31 4.89
C LEU A 238 18.62 15.24 4.56
N GLU A 239 19.69 15.25 5.37
CA GLU A 239 20.90 16.04 5.11
C GLU A 239 21.79 15.34 4.09
N THR A 240 22.03 14.03 4.27
CA THR A 240 22.84 13.23 3.34
C THR A 240 22.04 12.70 2.15
N GLN A 241 20.71 12.73 2.25
CA GLN A 241 19.75 12.14 1.32
C GLN A 241 20.00 10.64 1.12
N GLU A 242 20.36 9.93 2.19
CA GLU A 242 20.66 8.50 2.17
C GLU A 242 19.94 7.76 3.30
N CYS A 243 19.53 6.51 3.03
CA CYS A 243 18.91 5.67 4.03
C CYS A 243 19.94 5.20 5.07
N GLU A 244 19.62 5.40 6.34
CA GLU A 244 20.33 4.85 7.49
C GLU A 244 19.56 3.63 8.02
N CYS A 245 20.16 2.45 7.83
CA CYS A 245 19.47 1.20 8.10
C CYS A 245 19.37 0.86 9.57
N ALA A 246 18.22 0.31 9.97
CA ALA A 246 18.06 -0.20 11.32
C ALA A 246 18.93 -1.46 11.51
N ALA A 247 19.28 -1.72 12.78
CA ALA A 247 20.07 -2.91 13.10
C ALA A 247 19.39 -4.19 12.60
N GLY A 248 20.16 -5.06 11.93
CA GLY A 248 19.65 -6.27 11.28
C GLY A 248 19.35 -6.12 9.79
N THR A 249 19.50 -4.91 9.23
CA THR A 249 19.24 -4.62 7.81
C THR A 249 20.40 -3.87 7.16
N THR A 250 20.52 -4.00 5.85
CA THR A 250 21.61 -3.44 5.03
C THR A 250 21.14 -3.22 3.59
N GLY A 251 22.07 -2.85 2.72
CA GLY A 251 21.83 -2.64 1.29
C GLY A 251 21.05 -1.36 0.99
N ASP A 252 20.83 -1.11 -0.29
CA ASP A 252 20.10 0.07 -0.75
C ASP A 252 18.65 0.04 -0.25
N GLN A 253 18.17 1.21 0.17
CA GLN A 253 16.84 1.38 0.79
C GLN A 253 16.61 0.52 2.04
N CYS A 254 17.66 -0.05 2.63
CA CYS A 254 17.59 -0.98 3.75
C CYS A 254 16.68 -2.17 3.47
N SER A 255 16.76 -2.65 2.22
CA SER A 255 15.92 -3.72 1.69
C SER A 255 16.46 -5.12 1.98
N GLU A 256 17.75 -5.22 2.31
CA GLU A 256 18.44 -6.49 2.54
C GLU A 256 18.54 -6.80 4.04
N CYS A 257 18.57 -8.08 4.39
CA CYS A 257 18.91 -8.49 5.74
C CYS A 257 20.42 -8.59 5.94
N ASP A 258 20.89 -8.18 7.13
CA ASP A 258 22.29 -8.33 7.51
C ASP A 258 22.49 -9.67 8.24
N ALA A 259 22.97 -10.68 7.52
CA ALA A 259 23.21 -12.02 8.06
C ALA A 259 24.23 -12.06 9.22
N THR A 260 25.03 -11.01 9.42
CA THR A 260 26.00 -10.91 10.52
C THR A 260 25.38 -10.38 11.82
N SER A 261 24.17 -9.83 11.73
CA SER A 261 23.44 -9.28 12.87
C SER A 261 22.54 -10.33 13.53
N ASP A 262 22.51 -10.33 14.86
CA ASP A 262 21.56 -11.10 15.66
C ASP A 262 20.10 -10.59 15.55
N LYS A 263 19.90 -9.43 14.90
CA LYS A 263 18.59 -8.82 14.65
C LYS A 263 18.10 -9.01 13.22
N ALA A 264 18.82 -9.76 12.39
CA ALA A 264 18.41 -10.06 11.03
C ALA A 264 16.97 -10.59 10.97
N CYS A 265 16.21 -10.17 9.96
CA CYS A 265 14.83 -10.63 9.76
C CYS A 265 13.92 -10.42 10.97
N ASN A 266 14.16 -9.34 11.72
CA ASN A 266 13.45 -9.01 12.96
C ASN A 266 13.47 -10.14 14.01
N GLY A 267 14.44 -11.05 13.93
CA GLY A 267 14.50 -12.27 14.74
C GLY A 267 13.32 -13.24 14.52
N LYS A 268 12.60 -13.12 13.39
CA LYS A 268 11.44 -13.93 12.99
C LYS A 268 11.68 -14.67 11.67
N GLY A 269 12.95 -14.90 11.35
CA GLY A 269 13.36 -15.57 10.13
C GLY A 269 14.85 -15.83 10.11
N THR A 270 15.30 -16.50 9.04
CA THR A 270 16.71 -16.69 8.74
C THR A 270 17.09 -15.79 7.57
N CYS A 271 18.23 -15.11 7.68
CA CYS A 271 18.78 -14.33 6.56
C CYS A 271 19.65 -15.23 5.69
N SER A 272 19.28 -15.40 4.41
CA SER A 272 20.06 -16.14 3.42
C SER A 272 20.15 -15.31 2.14
N ASP A 273 21.36 -15.15 1.60
CA ASP A 273 21.61 -14.37 0.38
C ASP A 273 20.94 -12.99 0.39
N SER A 274 21.11 -12.25 1.50
CA SER A 274 20.51 -10.92 1.74
C SER A 274 18.97 -10.88 1.80
N VAL A 275 18.29 -12.03 1.75
CA VAL A 275 16.82 -12.15 1.81
C VAL A 275 16.37 -12.89 3.07
N CYS A 276 15.27 -12.44 3.65
CA CYS A 276 14.67 -13.09 4.80
C CYS A 276 13.76 -14.27 4.42
N GLU A 277 14.07 -15.43 4.98
CA GLU A 277 13.17 -16.57 5.04
C GLU A 277 12.38 -16.52 6.36
N CYS A 278 11.15 -16.02 6.31
CA CYS A 278 10.32 -15.83 7.50
C CYS A 278 9.81 -17.14 8.09
N GLU A 279 9.80 -17.21 9.43
CA GLU A 279 9.19 -18.30 10.17
C GLU A 279 7.68 -18.39 9.94
N ASP A 280 7.10 -19.59 10.11
CA ASP A 280 5.67 -19.81 9.96
C ASP A 280 4.84 -18.82 10.81
N GLY A 281 4.04 -17.99 10.13
CA GLY A 281 3.25 -16.96 10.80
C GLY A 281 3.76 -15.55 10.55
N TRP A 282 4.92 -15.37 9.91
CA TRP A 282 5.50 -14.08 9.57
C TRP A 282 5.69 -13.92 8.07
N GLU A 283 5.64 -12.67 7.60
CA GLU A 283 5.82 -12.30 6.20
C GLU A 283 6.36 -10.87 6.06
N GLY A 284 6.62 -10.47 4.81
CA GLY A 284 7.22 -9.19 4.45
C GLY A 284 8.75 -9.25 4.34
N LEU A 285 9.34 -8.20 3.76
CA LEU A 285 10.76 -8.14 3.40
C LEU A 285 11.70 -8.45 4.57
N GLN A 286 11.32 -8.04 5.77
CA GLN A 286 12.11 -8.21 7.01
C GLN A 286 11.33 -8.97 8.10
N CYS A 287 10.34 -9.78 7.72
CA CYS A 287 9.50 -10.56 8.64
C CYS A 287 8.84 -9.72 9.74
N THR A 288 8.40 -8.51 9.39
CA THR A 288 7.79 -7.56 10.31
C THR A 288 6.26 -7.70 10.41
N LYS A 289 5.62 -8.49 9.53
CA LYS A 289 4.17 -8.64 9.46
C LYS A 289 3.74 -10.05 9.89
N GLU A 290 2.68 -10.15 10.70
CA GLU A 290 2.05 -11.44 11.01
C GLU A 290 1.14 -11.87 9.83
N SER A 291 1.35 -13.08 9.32
CA SER A 291 0.55 -13.65 8.24
C SER A 291 -0.86 -14.03 8.72
N ALA A 292 -1.88 -13.70 7.94
CA ALA A 292 -3.29 -13.97 8.28
C ALA A 292 -3.67 -15.48 8.26
N LYS A 293 -2.78 -16.38 7.79
CA LYS A 293 -3.07 -17.80 7.56
C LYS A 293 -3.25 -18.64 8.84
N LYS A 294 -3.08 -18.08 10.05
CA LYS A 294 -3.13 -18.84 11.34
C LYS A 294 -4.33 -18.58 12.25
N LYS A 295 -5.50 -18.14 11.76
CA LYS A 295 -6.73 -18.10 12.59
C LYS A 295 -7.63 -19.36 12.50
N SER A 296 -7.31 -20.37 11.68
CA SER A 296 -8.21 -21.52 11.46
C SER A 296 -7.78 -22.86 12.09
N SER A 297 -6.53 -23.02 12.54
CA SER A 297 -6.01 -24.36 12.90
C SER A 297 -5.58 -24.51 14.37
N LYS A 298 -6.38 -24.03 15.33
CA LYS A 298 -6.21 -24.45 16.74
C LYS A 298 -7.51 -24.59 17.51
N ALA A 299 -8.38 -25.47 17.03
CA ALA A 299 -9.50 -26.02 17.81
C ALA A 299 -9.88 -27.44 17.36
N ALA A 300 -8.96 -28.40 17.48
CA ALA A 300 -9.30 -29.83 17.67
C ALA A 300 -8.01 -30.64 17.78
N SER A 301 -7.65 -31.03 19.00
CA SER A 301 -7.23 -32.40 19.35
C SER A 301 -6.61 -32.41 20.74
N SER A 302 -7.46 -32.60 21.74
CA SER A 302 -7.06 -33.26 22.98
C SER A 302 -8.14 -34.27 23.34
N LYS A 303 -7.90 -35.55 23.00
CA LYS A 303 -8.04 -36.70 23.92
C LYS A 303 -7.88 -38.04 23.19
N ALA A 304 -6.99 -38.87 23.77
CA ALA A 304 -7.17 -40.28 24.16
C ALA A 304 -7.62 -41.29 23.08
N SER A 305 -7.16 -42.54 23.03
CA SER A 305 -6.28 -43.34 23.89
C SER A 305 -5.91 -44.62 23.13
N ALA A 306 -4.89 -45.30 23.65
CA ALA A 306 -4.33 -46.59 23.25
C ALA A 306 -5.32 -47.75 23.00
N THR A 307 -4.91 -48.70 22.14
CA THR A 307 -4.91 -50.18 22.30
C THR A 307 -4.18 -50.75 21.05
N ASP A 308 -2.89 -51.08 21.12
CA ASP A 308 -2.27 -52.36 21.48
C ASP A 308 -2.55 -53.58 20.57
N SER A 309 -1.46 -54.03 19.93
CA SER A 309 -1.03 -55.39 19.53
C SER A 309 -1.94 -56.35 18.76
N THR A 310 -1.52 -56.78 17.56
CA THR A 310 -0.71 -58.03 17.34
C THR A 310 -0.47 -58.33 15.85
N THR A 311 0.79 -58.67 15.52
CA THR A 311 1.31 -59.79 14.69
C THR A 311 0.58 -60.18 13.39
N GLY A 312 1.17 -60.37 12.20
CA GLY A 312 2.55 -60.55 11.72
C GLY A 312 2.50 -61.38 10.40
N SER A 313 3.56 -61.27 9.57
CA SER A 313 3.87 -62.10 8.36
C SER A 313 2.89 -62.04 7.18
N SER A 314 3.26 -62.16 5.90
CA SER A 314 4.55 -62.27 5.19
C SER A 314 4.21 -62.37 3.68
N GLY A 315 5.05 -61.80 2.82
CA GLY A 315 5.31 -62.37 1.48
C GLY A 315 4.63 -61.71 0.27
N GLY A 316 5.44 -61.42 -0.75
CA GLY A 316 5.07 -61.75 -2.13
C GLY A 316 5.12 -60.64 -3.19
N VAL A 317 6.31 -60.45 -3.77
CA VAL A 317 6.60 -60.25 -5.22
C VAL A 317 5.61 -59.55 -6.17
N MET A 318 6.13 -58.47 -6.76
CA MET A 318 6.26 -58.17 -8.21
C MET A 318 5.14 -58.52 -9.21
N SER A 319 4.76 -57.46 -9.94
CA SER A 319 4.53 -57.41 -11.40
C SER A 319 3.33 -58.17 -11.99
N ALA A 320 2.40 -57.41 -12.59
CA ALA A 320 2.20 -57.38 -14.05
C ALA A 320 0.85 -56.75 -14.40
N ARG A 321 0.87 -55.84 -15.39
CA ARG A 321 -0.30 -55.49 -16.22
C ARG A 321 -0.76 -56.73 -17.02
N PRO A 322 -2.00 -56.78 -17.51
CA PRO A 322 -2.22 -56.23 -18.85
C PRO A 322 -3.54 -55.46 -19.03
N LEU A 323 -3.49 -54.60 -20.04
CA LEU A 323 -4.62 -53.96 -20.71
C LEU A 323 -5.48 -55.00 -21.44
N SER A 324 -6.79 -54.74 -21.52
CA SER A 324 -7.60 -55.16 -22.67
C SER A 324 -8.80 -54.23 -22.89
N TYR A 325 -8.76 -53.60 -24.07
CA TYR A 325 -9.84 -53.39 -25.04
C TYR A 325 -11.22 -52.93 -24.56
N VAL A 326 -11.66 -51.77 -25.06
CA VAL A 326 -12.76 -51.70 -26.06
C VAL A 326 -12.46 -50.59 -27.07
N ALA A 327 -12.61 -50.93 -28.34
CA ALA A 327 -12.52 -50.06 -29.51
C ALA A 327 -13.91 -49.61 -29.95
N MET A 328 -14.00 -48.38 -30.48
CA MET A 328 -14.91 -47.90 -31.53
C MET A 328 -14.45 -46.45 -31.81
N GLY A 329 -14.11 -45.99 -33.01
CA GLY A 329 -14.38 -46.50 -34.34
C GLY A 329 -15.05 -45.41 -35.18
N VAL A 330 -14.23 -44.54 -35.78
CA VAL A 330 -14.38 -43.90 -37.12
C VAL A 330 -15.47 -42.82 -37.33
N ALA A 331 -15.04 -41.60 -37.71
CA ALA A 331 -15.25 -41.03 -39.06
C ALA A 331 -14.65 -39.62 -39.21
N SER A 332 -13.72 -39.50 -40.15
CA SER A 332 -13.06 -38.28 -40.61
C SER A 332 -13.89 -37.59 -41.69
N ILE A 333 -13.95 -36.25 -41.71
CA ILE A 333 -14.07 -35.47 -42.96
C ILE A 333 -13.19 -34.21 -42.86
N LEU A 334 -12.24 -34.12 -43.78
CA LEU A 334 -11.49 -32.94 -44.17
C LEU A 334 -12.38 -32.00 -44.99
N ALA A 335 -12.32 -30.69 -44.71
CA ALA A 335 -12.56 -29.67 -45.72
C ALA A 335 -11.74 -28.41 -45.40
N ALA A 336 -10.78 -28.13 -46.27
CA ALA A 336 -10.14 -26.83 -46.42
C ALA A 336 -10.95 -25.99 -47.42
N ALA A 337 -11.11 -24.68 -47.18
CA ALA A 337 -11.09 -23.64 -48.23
C ALA A 337 -11.34 -22.23 -47.66
N PHE A 338 -10.34 -21.36 -47.91
CA PHE A 338 -10.35 -19.98 -48.37
C PHE A 338 -11.65 -19.13 -48.50
N PHE A 339 -11.41 -17.80 -48.38
CA PHE A 339 -12.25 -16.60 -48.63
C PHE A 339 -13.25 -16.31 -47.50
N ASN A 340 -13.15 -15.19 -46.77
CA ASN A 340 -13.07 -13.80 -47.21
C ASN A 340 -12.37 -12.93 -46.15
#